data_AF-A0A521TGB3-F1
#
_entry.id   AF-A0A521TGB3-F1
#
_cell.length_a   1.000
_cell.length_b   1.000
_cell.length_c   1.000
_cell.angle_alpha   90.00
_cell.angle_beta   90.00
_cell.angle_gamma   90.00
#
_symmetry.space_group_name_H-M   'P 1'
#
loop_
_entity.id
_entity.type
_entity.pdbx_description
1 polymer ?
#
loop_
_entity_poly.entity_id
_entity_poly.type
_entity_poly.pdbx_seq_one_letter_code
_entity_poly.pdbx_strand_id
1 'polypeptide(L)'
;MSDRSLRSRVVAGSLLWIVGLLLIQFFIGATIAHERPDWIPVVHGSFAWVTAAIFLIAGFLQMRLGLSPLSRLRQRLSDVHAGKSRRLDGAYPSEIQALADDLNRLLDERDARVTRAQAQAGDLAHALKTPLAVLSSDLNRLSASVPSDVVTSARQQIDRMQRQMDWHLARARAAASGASASLRASVRDSADGLTRTVRRLHADRALAIDVEMPADVLVRAERPDLDEILGN
;
A
#
# COMPACT_ATOMS: atom_id res chain seq x y z
N MET A 1 21.80 -8.55 22.64
CA MET A 1 22.05 -9.78 21.84
C MET A 1 22.66 -9.34 20.52
N SER A 2 23.85 -9.83 20.19
CA SER A 2 24.64 -9.41 19.02
C SER A 2 23.86 -9.64 17.73
N ASP A 3 23.50 -8.55 17.06
CA ASP A 3 22.77 -8.55 15.79
C ASP A 3 23.74 -8.87 14.65
N ARG A 4 24.09 -10.16 14.54
CA ARG A 4 25.12 -10.63 13.61
C ARG A 4 24.66 -10.44 12.17
N SER A 5 25.46 -9.69 11.43
CA SER A 5 25.28 -9.39 10.00
C SER A 5 24.97 -10.66 9.20
N LEU A 6 24.06 -10.56 8.22
CA LEU A 6 23.70 -11.66 7.34
C LEU A 6 24.96 -12.26 6.70
N ARG A 7 25.89 -11.40 6.30
CA ARG A 7 27.18 -11.79 5.70
C ARG A 7 27.99 -12.70 6.63
N SER A 8 28.10 -12.35 7.92
CA SER A 8 28.89 -13.16 8.88
C SER A 8 28.32 -14.56 9.06
N ARG A 9 26.99 -14.69 9.15
CA ARG A 9 26.30 -15.99 9.32
C ARG A 9 26.43 -16.85 8.07
N VAL A 10 26.25 -16.25 6.91
CA VAL A 10 26.34 -16.94 5.62
C VAL A 10 27.77 -17.40 5.36
N VAL A 11 28.77 -16.54 5.59
CA VAL A 11 30.20 -16.86 5.39
C VAL A 11 30.66 -17.95 6.38
N ALA A 12 30.33 -17.81 7.66
CA ALA A 12 30.70 -18.81 8.67
C ALA A 12 30.06 -20.17 8.37
N GLY A 13 28.79 -20.19 7.97
CA GLY A 13 28.09 -21.41 7.56
C GLY A 13 28.71 -22.07 6.33
N SER A 14 29.03 -21.29 5.28
CA SER A 14 29.66 -21.81 4.08
C SER A 14 31.07 -22.35 4.35
N LEU A 15 31.89 -21.66 5.16
CA LEU A 15 33.24 -22.11 5.47
C LEU A 15 33.21 -23.42 6.27
N LEU A 16 32.36 -23.50 7.29
CA LEU A 16 32.23 -24.70 8.10
C LEU A 16 31.79 -25.91 7.24
N TRP A 17 30.84 -25.69 6.33
CA TRP A 17 30.33 -26.75 5.48
C TRP A 17 31.31 -27.16 4.38
N ILE A 18 32.03 -26.22 3.76
CA ILE A 18 33.11 -26.50 2.79
C ILE A 18 34.22 -27.32 3.45
N VAL A 19 34.68 -26.90 4.64
CA VAL A 19 35.74 -27.61 5.37
C VAL A 19 35.29 -29.02 5.75
N GLY A 20 34.06 -29.17 6.27
CA GLY A 20 33.51 -30.48 6.60
C GLY A 20 33.43 -31.43 5.40
N LEU A 21 32.96 -30.94 4.25
CA LEU A 21 32.84 -31.73 3.03
C LEU A 21 34.22 -32.16 2.49
N LEU A 22 35.20 -31.24 2.51
CA LEU A 22 36.57 -31.53 2.09
C LEU A 22 37.24 -32.58 2.99
N LEU A 23 37.03 -32.53 4.30
CA LEU A 23 37.56 -33.52 5.24
C LEU A 23 36.95 -34.91 5.00
N ILE A 24 35.63 -34.98 4.80
CA ILE A 24 34.93 -36.23 4.48
C ILE A 24 35.45 -36.80 3.15
N GLN A 25 35.58 -35.95 2.13
CA GLN A 25 36.12 -36.33 0.83
C GLN A 25 37.55 -36.86 0.93
N PHE A 26 38.41 -36.16 1.65
CA PHE A 26 39.79 -36.57 1.87
C PHE A 26 39.87 -37.92 2.58
N PHE A 27 39.07 -38.11 3.63
CA PHE A 27 39.03 -39.36 4.39
C PHE A 27 38.60 -40.53 3.50
N ILE A 28 37.46 -40.40 2.79
CA ILE A 28 36.95 -41.46 1.90
C ILE A 28 37.97 -41.79 0.79
N GLY A 29 38.55 -40.76 0.16
CA GLY A 29 39.57 -40.95 -0.87
C GLY A 29 40.80 -41.69 -0.35
N ALA A 30 41.29 -41.33 0.85
CA ALA A 30 42.44 -41.96 1.47
C ALA A 30 42.17 -43.43 1.85
N THR A 31 40.98 -43.76 2.37
CA THR A 31 40.62 -45.14 2.71
C THR A 31 40.57 -46.04 1.48
N ILE A 32 39.93 -45.56 0.40
CA ILE A 32 39.79 -46.33 -0.84
C ILE A 32 41.16 -46.52 -1.52
N ALA A 33 42.01 -45.49 -1.52
CA ALA A 33 43.36 -45.59 -2.06
C ALA A 33 44.24 -46.62 -1.32
N HIS A 34 44.00 -46.84 -0.03
CA HIS A 34 44.72 -47.84 0.76
C HIS A 34 44.25 -49.27 0.48
N GLU A 35 42.93 -49.49 0.33
CA GLU A 35 42.35 -50.83 0.17
C GLU A 35 42.31 -51.34 -1.28
N ARG A 36 42.13 -50.44 -2.27
CA ARG A 36 41.91 -50.78 -3.69
C ARG A 36 42.55 -49.75 -4.64
N PRO A 37 43.89 -49.76 -4.80
CA PRO A 37 44.59 -48.76 -5.61
C PRO A 37 44.22 -48.78 -7.11
N ASP A 38 43.82 -49.93 -7.66
CA ASP A 38 43.46 -50.05 -9.09
C ASP A 38 42.19 -49.27 -9.47
N TRP A 39 41.37 -48.91 -8.47
CA TRP A 39 40.09 -48.22 -8.65
C TRP A 39 40.19 -46.69 -8.53
N ILE A 40 41.38 -46.17 -8.22
CA ILE A 40 41.65 -44.74 -8.01
C ILE A 40 41.06 -43.85 -9.13
N PRO A 41 41.28 -44.09 -10.45
CA PRO A 41 40.83 -43.15 -11.47
C PRO A 41 39.30 -43.10 -11.64
N VAL A 42 38.61 -44.24 -11.49
CA VAL A 42 37.14 -44.31 -11.63
C VAL A 42 36.47 -43.65 -10.42
N VAL A 43 36.93 -43.98 -9.21
CA VAL A 43 36.37 -43.43 -7.97
C VAL A 43 36.60 -41.92 -7.90
N HIS A 44 37.81 -41.44 -8.23
CA HIS A 44 38.09 -40.00 -8.27
C HIS A 44 37.16 -39.24 -9.22
N GLY A 45 36.90 -39.77 -10.42
CA GLY A 45 36.03 -39.13 -11.40
C GLY A 45 34.59 -39.00 -10.89
N SER A 46 33.98 -40.11 -10.46
CA SER A 46 32.61 -40.07 -9.92
C SER A 46 32.48 -39.20 -8.67
N PHE A 47 33.49 -39.22 -7.79
CA PHE A 47 33.49 -38.45 -6.56
C PHE A 47 33.56 -36.95 -6.83
N ALA A 48 34.41 -36.52 -7.78
CA ALA A 48 34.52 -35.11 -8.17
C ALA A 48 33.17 -34.57 -8.69
N TRP A 49 32.44 -35.35 -9.49
CA TRP A 49 31.12 -34.95 -10.00
C TRP A 49 30.07 -34.86 -8.90
N VAL A 50 30.04 -35.81 -7.96
CA VAL A 50 29.12 -35.77 -6.81
C VAL A 50 29.40 -34.55 -5.93
N THR A 51 30.67 -34.28 -5.61
CA THR A 51 31.07 -33.08 -4.86
C THR A 51 30.67 -31.80 -5.58
N ALA A 52 30.92 -31.72 -6.89
CA ALA A 52 30.54 -30.55 -7.69
C ALA A 52 29.01 -30.33 -7.65
N ALA A 53 28.21 -31.39 -7.79
CA ALA A 53 26.76 -31.31 -7.69
C ALA A 53 26.30 -30.84 -6.30
N ILE A 54 26.89 -31.36 -5.23
CA ILE A 54 26.59 -30.96 -3.84
C ILE A 54 26.87 -29.47 -3.64
N PHE A 55 28.03 -28.96 -4.06
CA PHE A 55 28.37 -27.54 -3.95
C PHE A 55 27.43 -26.64 -4.78
N LEU A 56 27.04 -27.06 -5.98
CA LEU A 56 26.07 -26.32 -6.79
C LEU A 56 24.70 -26.21 -6.11
N ILE A 57 24.18 -27.32 -5.59
CA ILE A 57 22.88 -27.35 -4.90
C ILE A 57 22.92 -26.47 -3.64
N ALA A 58 23.97 -26.58 -2.83
CA ALA A 58 24.09 -25.78 -1.62
C ALA A 58 24.32 -24.30 -1.92
N GLY A 59 25.13 -23.95 -2.92
CA GLY A 59 25.30 -22.56 -3.36
C GLY A 59 23.96 -21.96 -3.82
N PHE A 60 23.17 -22.72 -4.58
CA PHE A 60 21.83 -22.30 -4.99
C PHE A 60 20.89 -22.11 -3.79
N LEU A 61 20.87 -23.05 -2.84
CA LEU A 61 20.03 -22.96 -1.65
C LEU A 61 20.44 -21.78 -0.76
N GLN A 62 21.74 -21.55 -0.58
CA GLN A 62 22.31 -20.44 0.17
C GLN A 62 21.91 -19.10 -0.46
N MET A 63 21.93 -18.99 -1.79
CA MET A 63 21.46 -17.80 -2.51
C MET A 63 19.96 -17.56 -2.27
N ARG A 64 19.12 -18.60 -2.38
CA ARG A 64 17.67 -18.46 -2.15
C ARG A 64 17.34 -18.06 -0.71
N LEU A 65 18.01 -18.67 0.27
CA LEU A 65 17.83 -18.34 1.68
C LEU A 65 18.37 -16.95 2.02
N GLY A 66 19.49 -16.54 1.42
CA GLY A 66 20.09 -15.22 1.62
C GLY A 66 19.22 -14.07 1.08
N LEU A 67 18.45 -14.30 0.01
CA LEU A 67 17.55 -13.29 -0.56
C LEU A 67 16.14 -13.29 0.06
N SER A 68 15.78 -14.29 0.88
CA SER A 68 14.45 -14.36 1.50
C SER A 68 14.08 -13.12 2.34
N PRO A 69 14.99 -12.48 3.11
CA PRO A 69 14.66 -11.26 3.84
C PRO A 69 14.25 -10.09 2.93
N LEU A 70 14.82 -9.99 1.72
CA LEU A 70 14.47 -8.95 0.74
C LEU A 70 13.07 -9.18 0.17
N SER A 71 12.69 -10.43 -0.11
CA SER A 71 11.34 -10.73 -0.59
C SER A 71 10.30 -10.43 0.48
N ARG A 72 10.60 -10.69 1.77
CA ARG A 72 9.74 -10.30 2.89
C ARG A 72 9.60 -8.78 3.01
N LEU A 73 10.71 -8.03 2.92
CA LEU A 73 10.66 -6.57 2.95
C LEU A 73 9.82 -6.01 1.80
N ARG A 74 9.98 -6.54 0.58
CA ARG A 74 9.17 -6.16 -0.59
C ARG A 74 7.69 -6.41 -0.36
N GLN A 75 7.33 -7.56 0.21
CA GLN A 75 5.94 -7.90 0.51
C GLN A 75 5.36 -6.92 1.55
N ARG A 76 6.09 -6.64 2.64
CA ARG A 76 5.67 -5.67 3.66
C ARG A 76 5.52 -4.27 3.09
N LEU A 77 6.41 -3.85 2.20
CA LEU A 77 6.29 -2.56 1.51
C LEU A 77 5.06 -2.52 0.60
N SER A 78 4.74 -3.62 -0.07
CA SER A 78 3.51 -3.73 -0.84
C SER A 78 2.26 -3.65 0.05
N ASP A 79 2.32 -4.21 1.27
CA ASP A 79 1.22 -4.11 2.23
C ASP A 79 1.06 -2.67 2.74
N VAL A 80 2.16 -1.94 2.93
CA VAL A 80 2.11 -0.50 3.25
C VAL A 80 1.51 0.31 2.09
N HIS A 81 1.92 0.05 0.85
CA HIS A 81 1.32 0.69 -0.33
C HIS A 81 -0.17 0.37 -0.49
N ALA A 82 -0.58 -0.85 -0.14
CA ALA A 82 -1.98 -1.27 -0.15
C ALA A 82 -2.76 -0.77 1.09
N GLY A 83 -2.12 -0.04 2.02
CA GLY A 83 -2.73 0.46 3.25
C GLY A 83 -3.08 -0.61 4.28
N LYS A 84 -2.60 -1.85 4.11
CA LYS A 84 -2.81 -2.95 5.07
C LYS A 84 -1.91 -2.82 6.30
N SER A 85 -0.80 -2.11 6.17
CA SER A 85 0.11 -1.78 7.26
C SER A 85 0.48 -0.30 7.18
N ARG A 86 0.81 0.31 8.32
CA ARG A 86 1.35 1.68 8.37
C ARG A 86 2.88 1.71 8.37
N ARG A 87 3.53 0.63 8.81
CA ARG A 87 4.99 0.54 8.94
C ARG A 87 5.52 -0.79 8.41
N LEU A 88 6.83 -0.81 8.17
CA LEU A 88 7.58 -2.02 7.87
C LEU A 88 7.98 -2.70 9.18
N ASP A 89 7.04 -3.46 9.75
CA ASP A 89 7.28 -4.21 10.99
C ASP A 89 8.03 -5.53 10.74
N GLY A 90 8.79 -5.94 11.75
CA GLY A 90 9.53 -7.21 11.77
C GLY A 90 11.01 -7.03 12.08
N ALA A 91 11.68 -8.14 12.35
CA ALA A 91 13.12 -8.19 12.54
C ALA A 91 13.80 -8.63 11.24
N TYR A 92 14.71 -7.81 10.74
CA TYR A 92 15.54 -8.10 9.59
C TYR A 92 17.02 -8.23 10.01
N PRO A 93 17.86 -8.89 9.19
CA PRO A 93 19.31 -8.79 9.39
C PRO A 93 19.75 -7.33 9.38
N SER A 94 20.79 -6.99 10.14
CA SER A 94 21.20 -5.60 10.38
C SER A 94 21.41 -4.77 9.11
N GLU A 95 21.88 -5.37 8.02
CA GLU A 95 22.03 -4.68 6.72
C GLU A 95 20.70 -4.22 6.11
N ILE A 96 19.64 -5.02 6.31
CA ILE A 96 18.30 -4.75 5.79
C ILE A 96 17.48 -3.96 6.81
N GLN A 97 17.74 -4.17 8.11
CA GLN A 97 17.08 -3.45 9.19
C GLN A 97 17.30 -1.95 9.07
N ALA A 98 18.54 -1.50 8.82
CA ALA A 98 18.84 -0.08 8.62
C ALA A 98 18.01 0.54 7.48
N LEU A 99 17.84 -0.19 6.37
CA LEU A 99 17.01 0.26 5.24
C LEU A 99 15.52 0.30 5.62
N ALA A 100 15.03 -0.69 6.36
CA ALA A 100 13.65 -0.71 6.85
C ALA A 100 13.38 0.48 7.79
N ASP A 101 14.35 0.83 8.64
CA ASP A 101 14.28 1.96 9.56
C ASP A 101 14.28 3.30 8.81
N ASP A 102 15.13 3.46 7.79
CA ASP A 102 15.12 4.64 6.92
C ASP A 102 13.79 4.81 6.16
N LEU A 103 13.25 3.71 5.63
CA LEU A 103 11.92 3.73 4.98
C LEU A 103 10.82 4.11 5.98
N ASN A 104 10.86 3.57 7.20
CA ASN A 104 9.91 3.94 8.25
C ASN A 104 10.01 5.42 8.62
N ARG A 105 11.22 5.99 8.69
CA ARG A 105 11.41 7.44 8.92
C ARG A 105 10.80 8.27 7.80
N LEU A 106 10.93 7.86 6.54
CA LEU A 106 10.26 8.54 5.41
C LEU A 106 8.73 8.45 5.50
N LEU A 107 8.20 7.32 5.97
CA LEU A 107 6.76 7.17 6.24
C LEU A 107 6.32 8.14 7.36
N ASP A 108 7.08 8.24 8.44
CA ASP A 108 6.79 9.17 9.55
C ASP A 108 6.82 10.63 9.07
N GLU A 109 7.81 11.01 8.26
CA GLU A 109 7.90 12.35 7.68
C GLU A 109 6.72 12.67 6.77
N ARG A 110 6.28 11.70 5.96
CA ARG A 110 5.09 11.83 5.11
C ARG A 110 3.86 12.06 5.95
N ASP A 111 3.63 11.23 6.96
CA ASP A 111 2.46 11.34 7.84
C ASP A 111 2.42 12.69 8.56
N ALA A 112 3.58 13.19 9.02
CA ALA A 112 3.69 14.52 9.59
C ALA A 112 3.36 15.64 8.58
N ARG A 113 3.82 15.53 7.32
CA ARG A 113 3.50 16.50 6.26
C ARG A 113 2.02 16.50 5.93
N VAL A 114 1.39 15.32 5.82
CA VAL A 114 -0.05 15.18 5.57
C VAL A 114 -0.84 15.81 6.71
N THR A 115 -0.50 15.50 7.96
CA THR A 115 -1.17 16.06 9.14
C THR A 115 -1.09 17.58 9.17
N ARG A 116 0.08 18.16 8.87
CA ARG A 116 0.25 19.62 8.78
C ARG A 116 -0.58 20.25 7.65
N ALA A 117 -0.58 19.65 6.47
CA ALA A 117 -1.37 20.14 5.34
C ALA A 117 -2.88 20.16 5.66
N GLN A 118 -3.36 19.18 6.43
CA GLN A 118 -4.75 19.15 6.88
C GLN A 118 -5.08 20.23 7.90
N ALA A 119 -4.19 20.48 8.87
CA ALA A 119 -4.36 21.57 9.81
C ALA A 119 -4.49 22.90 9.05
N GLN A 120 -3.58 23.16 8.10
CA GLN A 120 -3.61 24.35 7.25
C GLN A 120 -4.90 24.45 6.42
N ALA A 121 -5.39 23.35 5.86
CA ALA A 121 -6.66 23.32 5.13
C ALA A 121 -7.85 23.64 6.05
N GLY A 122 -7.83 23.14 7.29
CA GLY A 122 -8.83 23.43 8.32
C GLY A 122 -8.84 24.91 8.71
N ASP A 123 -7.66 25.50 8.92
CA ASP A 123 -7.50 26.91 9.25
C ASP A 123 -7.99 27.80 8.11
N LEU A 124 -7.63 27.46 6.86
CA LEU A 124 -8.10 28.18 5.68
C LEU A 124 -9.63 28.11 5.53
N ALA A 125 -10.22 26.93 5.77
CA ALA A 125 -11.66 26.76 5.76
C ALA A 125 -12.37 27.69 6.74
N HIS A 126 -11.83 27.76 7.96
CA HIS A 126 -12.37 28.63 8.99
C HIS A 126 -12.22 30.10 8.58
N ALA A 127 -11.06 30.48 8.06
CA ALA A 127 -10.79 31.82 7.56
C ALA A 127 -11.72 32.25 6.40
N LEU A 128 -12.20 31.30 5.57
CA LEU A 128 -13.14 31.57 4.48
C LEU A 128 -14.62 31.56 4.90
N LYS A 129 -15.01 30.77 5.92
CA LYS A 129 -16.39 30.74 6.42
C LYS A 129 -16.84 32.09 6.97
N THR A 130 -15.97 32.78 7.70
CA THR A 130 -16.25 34.08 8.29
C THR A 130 -16.61 35.15 7.24
N PRO A 131 -15.79 35.44 6.21
CA PRO A 131 -16.13 36.42 5.18
C PRO A 131 -17.34 36.00 4.34
N LEU A 132 -17.57 34.70 4.09
CA LEU A 132 -18.79 34.24 3.41
C LEU A 132 -20.05 34.46 4.25
N ALA A 133 -19.98 34.30 5.57
CA ALA A 133 -21.08 34.62 6.48
C ALA A 133 -21.36 36.12 6.51
N VAL A 134 -20.32 36.96 6.51
CA VAL A 134 -20.45 38.42 6.38
C VAL A 134 -21.12 38.79 5.05
N LEU A 135 -20.65 38.25 3.92
CA LEU A 135 -21.25 38.48 2.60
C LEU A 135 -22.73 38.05 2.56
N SER A 136 -23.06 36.90 3.15
CA SER A 136 -24.45 36.46 3.24
C SER A 136 -25.31 37.39 4.10
N SER A 137 -24.76 37.92 5.19
CA SER A 137 -25.44 38.89 6.05
C SER A 137 -25.65 40.23 5.33
N ASP A 138 -24.65 40.72 4.60
CA ASP A 138 -24.74 41.97 3.84
C ASP A 138 -25.77 41.87 2.71
N LEU A 139 -25.84 40.74 2.00
CA LEU A 139 -26.90 40.48 1.02
C LEU A 139 -28.30 40.49 1.64
N ASN A 140 -28.46 39.96 2.86
CA ASN A 140 -29.73 40.02 3.57
C ASN A 140 -30.15 41.46 3.87
N ARG A 141 -29.20 42.33 4.25
CA ARG A 141 -29.46 43.75 4.52
C ARG A 141 -29.80 44.53 3.26
N LEU A 142 -29.18 44.19 2.13
CA LEU A 142 -29.40 44.83 0.83
C LEU A 142 -30.63 44.30 0.07
N SER A 143 -31.28 43.25 0.59
CA SER A 143 -32.43 42.62 -0.08
C SER A 143 -33.63 43.54 -0.33
N ALA A 144 -33.73 44.66 0.41
CA ALA A 144 -34.78 45.66 0.22
C ALA A 144 -34.43 46.73 -0.84
N SER A 145 -33.15 46.88 -1.21
CA SER A 145 -32.65 47.96 -2.07
C SER A 145 -32.07 47.48 -3.41
N VAL A 146 -31.90 46.17 -3.58
CA VAL A 146 -31.32 45.54 -4.78
C VAL A 146 -32.38 44.64 -5.45
N PRO A 147 -32.41 44.52 -6.79
CA PRO A 147 -33.28 43.58 -7.49
C PRO A 147 -33.18 42.15 -6.92
N SER A 148 -34.35 41.50 -6.75
CA SER A 148 -34.47 40.21 -6.06
C SER A 148 -33.77 39.05 -6.77
N ASP A 149 -33.68 39.12 -8.09
CA ASP A 149 -32.97 38.17 -8.96
C ASP A 149 -31.46 38.20 -8.71
N VAL A 150 -30.87 39.40 -8.57
CA VAL A 150 -29.45 39.60 -8.27
C VAL A 150 -29.10 39.05 -6.88
N VAL A 151 -29.93 39.37 -5.86
CA VAL A 151 -29.74 38.86 -4.48
C VAL A 151 -29.86 37.33 -4.44
N THR A 152 -30.83 36.78 -5.15
CA THR A 152 -31.04 35.32 -5.23
C THR A 152 -29.86 34.62 -5.89
N SER A 153 -29.38 35.15 -7.03
CA SER A 153 -28.22 34.63 -7.74
C SER A 153 -26.95 34.67 -6.88
N ALA A 154 -26.67 35.81 -6.22
CA ALA A 154 -25.52 35.96 -5.34
C ALA A 154 -25.57 35.00 -4.14
N ARG A 155 -26.75 34.84 -3.52
CA ARG A 155 -26.95 33.87 -2.43
C ARG A 155 -26.68 32.44 -2.91
N GLN A 156 -27.17 32.06 -4.08
CA GLN A 156 -26.89 30.74 -4.66
C GLN A 156 -25.38 30.50 -4.87
N GLN A 157 -24.62 31.52 -5.26
CA GLN A 157 -23.16 31.38 -5.42
C GLN A 157 -22.44 31.20 -4.08
N ILE A 158 -22.79 31.96 -3.05
CA ILE A 158 -22.23 31.79 -1.70
C ILE A 158 -22.51 30.38 -1.18
N ASP A 159 -23.74 29.91 -1.36
CA ASP A 159 -24.17 28.56 -1.00
C ASP A 159 -23.36 27.47 -1.71
N ARG A 160 -23.10 27.65 -3.01
CA ARG A 160 -22.24 26.74 -3.79
C ARG A 160 -20.81 26.73 -3.26
N MET A 161 -20.24 27.90 -2.98
CA MET A 161 -18.88 28.02 -2.42
C MET A 161 -18.76 27.32 -1.06
N GLN A 162 -19.74 27.49 -0.17
CA GLN A 162 -19.75 26.82 1.13
C GLN A 162 -19.80 25.30 0.98
N ARG A 163 -20.71 24.78 0.15
CA ARG A 163 -20.81 23.32 -0.11
C ARG A 163 -19.53 22.76 -0.72
N GLN A 164 -18.94 23.47 -1.68
CA GLN A 164 -17.71 23.02 -2.33
C GLN A 164 -16.53 22.99 -1.33
N MET A 165 -16.38 24.00 -0.48
CA MET A 165 -15.38 23.99 0.58
C MET A 165 -15.57 22.79 1.52
N ASP A 166 -16.78 22.62 2.07
CA ASP A 166 -17.07 21.55 3.02
C ASP A 166 -16.81 20.17 2.40
N TRP A 167 -17.13 19.98 1.12
CA TRP A 167 -16.81 18.77 0.37
C TRP A 167 -15.30 18.52 0.25
N HIS A 168 -14.53 19.53 -0.19
CA HIS A 168 -13.07 19.38 -0.31
C HIS A 168 -12.38 19.10 1.03
N LEU A 169 -12.87 19.70 2.12
CA LEU A 169 -12.38 19.42 3.47
C LEU A 169 -12.70 18.02 3.94
N ALA A 170 -13.94 17.56 3.70
CA ALA A 170 -14.34 16.20 4.02
C ALA A 170 -13.48 15.19 3.25
N ARG A 171 -13.29 15.41 1.94
CA ARG A 171 -12.42 14.59 1.07
C ARG A 171 -10.97 14.57 1.54
N ALA A 172 -10.39 15.73 1.86
CA ALA A 172 -9.03 15.83 2.37
C ALA A 172 -8.83 15.09 3.71
N ARG A 173 -9.85 15.04 4.57
CA ARG A 173 -9.83 14.29 5.83
C ARG A 173 -9.96 12.77 5.62
N ALA A 174 -10.81 12.34 4.70
CA ALA A 174 -11.00 10.93 4.35
C ALA A 174 -9.74 10.31 3.72
N ALA A 175 -9.06 11.05 2.82
CA ALA A 175 -7.86 10.59 2.15
C ALA A 175 -6.69 10.29 3.11
N ALA A 176 -6.53 11.06 4.19
CA ALA A 176 -5.40 10.92 5.10
C ALA A 176 -5.61 9.94 6.25
N SER A 177 -6.85 9.65 6.63
CA SER A 177 -7.15 8.73 7.75
C SER A 177 -6.82 7.26 7.41
N GLY A 178 -6.29 7.01 6.21
CA GLY A 178 -6.01 5.67 5.70
C GLY A 178 -7.28 4.91 5.28
N ALA A 179 -8.46 5.48 5.55
CA ALA A 179 -9.75 4.94 5.13
C ALA A 179 -9.81 4.79 3.60
N SER A 180 -9.23 5.71 2.84
CA SER A 180 -9.23 5.64 1.37
C SER A 180 -8.51 4.40 0.79
N ALA A 181 -7.61 3.76 1.55
CA ALA A 181 -7.01 2.48 1.12
C ALA A 181 -7.90 1.25 1.39
N SER A 182 -8.89 1.36 2.28
CA SER A 182 -9.84 0.29 2.61
C SER A 182 -11.29 0.54 2.15
N LEU A 183 -11.59 1.72 1.59
CA LEU A 183 -12.92 2.04 1.08
C LEU A 183 -13.22 1.17 -0.15
N ARG A 184 -13.96 0.10 0.11
CA ARG A 184 -14.65 -0.70 -0.89
C ARG A 184 -16.10 -0.25 -0.92
N ALA A 185 -16.54 0.31 -2.04
CA ALA A 185 -17.94 0.65 -2.25
C ALA A 185 -18.66 -0.52 -2.96
N SER A 186 -19.87 -0.84 -2.50
CA SER A 186 -20.79 -1.75 -3.18
C SER A 186 -21.33 -1.07 -4.42
N VAL A 187 -21.05 -1.64 -5.60
CA VAL A 187 -21.59 -1.12 -6.87
C VAL A 187 -23.10 -1.23 -6.89
N ARG A 188 -23.63 -2.32 -6.33
CA ARG A 188 -25.08 -2.56 -6.23
C ARG A 188 -25.77 -1.48 -5.39
N ASP A 189 -25.23 -1.15 -4.22
CA ASP A 189 -25.85 -0.16 -3.33
C ASP A 189 -25.90 1.24 -3.97
N SER A 190 -24.87 1.60 -4.74
CA SER A 190 -24.80 2.85 -5.49
C SER A 190 -25.77 2.86 -6.67
N ALA A 191 -25.80 1.79 -7.47
CA ALA A 191 -26.73 1.64 -8.59
C ALA A 191 -28.21 1.66 -8.15
N ASP A 192 -28.54 1.00 -7.03
CA ASP A 192 -29.89 1.01 -6.45
C ASP A 192 -30.26 2.39 -5.90
N GLY A 193 -29.29 3.12 -5.33
CA GLY A 193 -29.46 4.51 -4.90
C GLY A 193 -29.77 5.44 -6.06
N LEU A 194 -29.00 5.34 -7.15
CA LEU A 194 -29.21 6.12 -8.36
C LEU A 194 -30.55 5.79 -9.02
N THR A 195 -30.89 4.51 -9.15
CA THR A 195 -32.17 4.04 -9.72
C THR A 195 -33.36 4.64 -8.97
N ARG A 196 -33.32 4.67 -7.63
CA ARG A 196 -34.36 5.31 -6.81
C ARG A 196 -34.45 6.82 -7.07
N THR A 197 -33.31 7.48 -7.23
CA THR A 197 -33.22 8.92 -7.47
C THR A 197 -33.80 9.29 -8.83
N VAL A 198 -33.41 8.56 -9.88
CA VAL A 198 -33.90 8.75 -11.26
C VAL A 198 -35.41 8.49 -11.36
N ARG A 199 -35.91 7.39 -10.76
CA ARG A 199 -37.36 7.10 -10.73
C ARG A 199 -38.16 8.19 -10.02
N ARG A 200 -37.60 8.79 -8.98
CA ARG A 200 -38.25 9.88 -8.24
C ARG A 200 -38.29 11.18 -9.05
N LEU A 201 -37.20 11.53 -9.73
CA LEU A 201 -37.09 12.73 -10.57
C LEU A 201 -37.95 12.65 -11.83
N HIS A 202 -38.12 11.45 -12.39
CA HIS A 202 -38.90 11.19 -13.61
C HIS A 202 -40.11 10.30 -13.35
N ALA A 203 -40.82 10.57 -12.25
CA ALA A 203 -41.99 9.79 -11.85
C ALA A 203 -43.13 9.83 -12.89
N ASP A 204 -43.16 10.87 -13.72
CA ASP A 204 -44.09 11.08 -14.82
C ASP A 204 -43.82 10.18 -16.04
N ARG A 205 -42.60 9.63 -16.19
CA ARG A 205 -42.16 8.90 -17.40
C ARG A 205 -42.19 7.38 -17.30
N ALA A 206 -42.68 6.81 -16.21
CA ALA A 206 -42.79 5.36 -16.00
C ALA A 206 -41.53 4.57 -16.42
N LEU A 207 -40.35 5.00 -15.96
CA LEU A 207 -39.06 4.40 -16.35
C LEU A 207 -38.89 3.00 -15.75
N ALA A 208 -38.71 2.00 -16.62
CA ALA A 208 -38.19 0.68 -16.24
C ALA A 208 -36.66 0.72 -16.23
N ILE A 209 -36.05 0.53 -15.06
CA ILE A 209 -34.60 0.52 -14.87
C ILE A 209 -34.26 -0.80 -14.20
N ASP A 210 -33.36 -1.57 -14.81
CA ASP A 210 -32.89 -2.86 -14.30
C ASP A 210 -31.37 -2.81 -14.02
N VAL A 211 -30.94 -3.54 -12.99
CA VAL A 211 -29.56 -3.56 -12.48
C VAL A 211 -29.04 -5.00 -12.48
N GLU A 212 -28.52 -5.43 -13.63
CA GLU A 212 -27.93 -6.75 -13.82
C GLU A 212 -26.43 -6.76 -13.45
N MET A 213 -26.11 -7.31 -12.28
CA MET A 213 -24.74 -7.52 -11.83
C MET A 213 -24.69 -8.50 -10.65
N PRO A 214 -23.55 -9.17 -10.38
CA PRO A 214 -23.37 -9.94 -9.16
C PRO A 214 -23.55 -9.08 -7.90
N ALA A 215 -24.08 -9.66 -6.81
CA ALA A 215 -24.46 -8.89 -5.61
C ALA A 215 -23.26 -8.40 -4.78
N ASP A 216 -22.09 -8.99 -4.98
CA ASP A 216 -20.88 -8.84 -4.18
C ASP A 216 -19.74 -8.08 -4.90
N VAL A 217 -20.07 -7.35 -5.98
CA VAL A 217 -19.10 -6.52 -6.68
C VAL A 217 -18.73 -5.31 -5.83
N LEU A 218 -17.49 -5.32 -5.34
CA LEU A 218 -16.87 -4.23 -4.61
C LEU A 218 -15.80 -3.57 -5.47
N VAL A 219 -15.87 -2.24 -5.59
CA VAL A 219 -14.83 -1.43 -6.24
C VAL A 219 -13.99 -0.71 -5.21
N ARG A 220 -12.69 -0.58 -5.50
CA ARG A 220 -11.77 0.20 -4.68
C ARG A 220 -11.92 1.70 -5.00
N ALA A 221 -13.05 2.24 -4.57
CA ALA A 221 -13.45 3.62 -4.72
C ALA A 221 -14.32 4.03 -3.53
N GLU A 222 -14.39 5.34 -3.26
CA GLU A 222 -15.31 5.87 -2.26
C GLU A 222 -16.73 5.89 -2.83
N ARG A 223 -17.75 5.60 -2.01
CA ARG A 223 -19.14 5.57 -2.45
C ARG A 223 -19.59 6.87 -3.14
N PRO A 224 -19.25 8.09 -2.66
CA PRO A 224 -19.63 9.32 -3.36
C PRO A 224 -18.99 9.48 -4.73
N ASP A 225 -17.70 9.13 -4.90
CA ASP A 225 -17.03 9.18 -6.20
C ASP A 225 -17.66 8.14 -7.16
N LEU A 226 -18.05 6.97 -6.65
CA LEU A 226 -18.79 5.96 -7.42
C LEU A 226 -20.20 6.45 -7.80
N ASP A 227 -20.91 7.10 -6.87
CA ASP A 227 -22.24 7.68 -7.10
C ASP A 227 -22.17 8.79 -8.17
N GLU A 228 -21.11 9.61 -8.16
CA GLU A 228 -20.85 10.64 -9.17
C GLU A 228 -20.54 10.02 -10.54
N ILE A 229 -19.67 9.00 -10.61
CA ILE A 229 -19.34 8.30 -11.87
C ILE A 229 -20.56 7.61 -12.47
N LEU A 230 -21.39 6.98 -11.64
CA LEU A 230 -22.61 6.31 -12.12
C LEU A 230 -23.71 7.30 -12.50
N GLY A 231 -23.75 8.48 -11.86
CA GLY A 231 -24.78 9.48 -12.08
C GLY A 231 -24.52 10.45 -13.23
N ASN A 232 -23.30 10.47 -13.78
CA ASN A 232 -22.87 11.32 -14.90
C ASN A 232 -23.16 10.65 -16.26
#